data_AF-A0A9P9U9P7-F1
#
_entry.id   AF-A0A9P9U9P7-F1
#
_cell.length_a   1.000
_cell.length_b   1.000
_cell.length_c   1.000
_cell.angle_alpha   90.00
_cell.angle_beta   90.00
_cell.angle_gamma   90.00
#
_symmetry.space_group_name_H-M   'P 1'
#
loop_
_entity.id
_entity.type
_entity.pdbx_description
1 polymer ?
#
loop_
_entity_poly.entity_id
_entity_poly.type
_entity_poly.pdbx_seq_one_letter_code
_entity_poly.pdbx_strand_id
1 'polypeptide(L)'
;MSLEAEAEALESGLLGIGLGSDSEDESTTTTNAKTEVVPECAPPATKADRTALSEEAFQELKRTYRVKVENGEFHLNLPFPLGSTSSDGSSRTINKPEAQEILHAVEELYFFRRYEEAVALIQKIRADAGEGLFDKDTTGLLRLYETRCGERLKSKGQ
;
A
#
# COMPACT_ATOMS: atom_id res chain seq x y z
N MET A 1 -54.32 -21.69 -14.77
CA MET A 1 -53.33 -22.07 -15.80
C MET A 1 -52.58 -20.79 -16.11
N SER A 2 -51.30 -20.56 -15.83
CA SER A 2 -50.14 -21.33 -15.34
C SER A 2 -49.21 -20.24 -14.75
N LEU A 3 -48.68 -20.35 -13.52
CA LEU A 3 -47.42 -20.99 -13.13
C LEU A 3 -46.21 -20.72 -14.06
N GLU A 4 -45.13 -20.31 -13.40
CA GLU A 4 -43.70 -20.27 -13.80
C GLU A 4 -43.24 -18.97 -14.49
N ALA A 5 -42.53 -18.07 -13.80
CA ALA A 5 -41.13 -18.12 -13.36
C ALA A 5 -40.15 -17.92 -14.53
N GLU A 6 -39.69 -16.69 -14.73
CA GLU A 6 -38.40 -16.43 -15.39
C GLU A 6 -37.61 -15.43 -14.55
N ALA A 7 -36.70 -16.01 -13.78
CA ALA A 7 -35.56 -15.35 -13.19
C ALA A 7 -34.46 -15.15 -14.25
N GLU A 8 -33.71 -14.08 -14.09
CA GLU A 8 -32.29 -13.91 -14.44
C GLU A 8 -31.75 -14.53 -15.74
N ALA A 9 -31.37 -13.63 -16.66
CA ALA A 9 -30.19 -13.84 -17.51
C ALA A 9 -29.45 -12.50 -17.69
N LEU A 10 -29.04 -11.89 -16.58
CA LEU A 10 -27.98 -10.87 -16.55
C LEU A 10 -26.63 -11.58 -16.47
N GLU A 11 -26.26 -12.39 -17.48
CA GLU A 11 -24.95 -13.02 -17.49
C GLU A 11 -24.48 -13.32 -18.91
N SER A 12 -24.14 -12.26 -19.64
CA SER A 12 -23.28 -12.37 -20.83
C SER A 12 -22.69 -11.01 -21.16
N GLY A 13 -21.41 -10.82 -20.84
CA GLY A 13 -20.58 -9.87 -21.57
C GLY A 13 -19.86 -8.76 -20.79
N LEU A 14 -19.52 -8.95 -19.50
CA LEU A 14 -18.61 -8.02 -18.81
C LEU A 14 -17.13 -8.41 -18.90
N LEU A 15 -16.81 -9.61 -19.39
CA LEU A 15 -15.46 -10.02 -19.72
C LEU A 15 -15.45 -10.54 -21.16
N GLY A 16 -15.11 -9.67 -22.11
CA GLY A 16 -14.93 -10.00 -23.53
C GLY A 16 -13.70 -10.88 -23.76
N ILE A 17 -13.61 -12.01 -23.06
CA ILE A 17 -12.65 -13.08 -23.32
C ILE A 17 -13.32 -14.07 -24.25
N GLY A 18 -13.18 -13.83 -25.55
CA GLY A 18 -13.43 -14.84 -26.57
C GLY A 18 -12.39 -15.95 -26.41
N LEU A 19 -12.79 -17.06 -25.77
CA LEU A 19 -12.02 -18.31 -25.79
C LEU A 19 -12.21 -18.97 -27.16
N GLY A 20 -11.53 -18.41 -28.18
CA GLY A 20 -11.29 -19.09 -29.43
C GLY A 20 -10.25 -20.18 -29.20
N SER A 21 -10.72 -21.40 -29.02
CA SER A 21 -9.92 -22.62 -29.09
C SER A 21 -9.53 -22.85 -30.54
N ASP A 22 -8.29 -22.50 -30.92
CA ASP A 22 -7.68 -22.94 -32.17
C ASP A 22 -6.40 -23.69 -31.83
N SER A 23 -6.45 -24.98 -32.12
CA SER A 23 -5.45 -25.99 -31.83
C SER A 23 -4.83 -26.38 -33.15
N GLU A 24 -3.66 -25.83 -33.47
CA GLU A 24 -2.83 -26.32 -34.58
C GLU A 24 -1.39 -26.52 -34.09
N ASP A 25 -0.99 -27.79 -34.15
CA ASP A 25 0.30 -28.36 -33.78
C ASP A 25 1.25 -28.23 -34.98
N GLU A 26 2.39 -27.56 -34.83
CA GLU A 26 3.53 -27.83 -35.73
C GLU A 26 4.87 -27.67 -35.01
N SER A 27 5.38 -28.81 -34.55
CA SER A 27 6.77 -28.98 -34.17
C SER A 27 7.67 -28.98 -35.41
N THR A 28 8.56 -27.98 -35.54
CA THR A 28 9.76 -28.12 -36.37
C THR A 28 11.03 -27.97 -35.54
N THR A 29 11.63 -29.13 -35.29
CA THR A 29 12.96 -29.32 -34.73
C THR A 29 14.02 -28.69 -35.64
N THR A 30 14.88 -27.83 -35.10
CA THR A 30 16.22 -27.62 -35.68
C THR A 30 17.25 -27.72 -34.58
N THR A 31 17.98 -28.81 -34.64
CA THR A 31 19.19 -29.13 -33.90
C THR A 31 20.26 -28.07 -34.11
N ASN A 32 20.88 -27.57 -33.04
CA ASN A 32 22.31 -27.28 -33.02
C ASN A 32 22.85 -27.39 -31.59
N ALA A 33 23.87 -28.23 -31.45
CA ALA A 33 24.54 -28.52 -30.20
C ALA A 33 25.47 -27.38 -29.77
N LYS A 34 25.73 -27.35 -28.45
CA LYS A 34 26.89 -26.76 -27.76
C LYS A 34 26.79 -25.27 -27.44
N THR A 35 26.49 -24.97 -26.17
CA THR A 35 27.43 -24.36 -25.20
C THR A 35 26.64 -24.00 -23.94
N GLU A 36 27.09 -24.48 -22.78
CA GLU A 36 26.68 -23.98 -21.47
C GLU A 36 27.01 -22.49 -21.36
N VAL A 37 25.99 -21.63 -21.38
CA VAL A 37 26.05 -20.29 -20.78
C VAL A 37 24.66 -20.02 -20.22
N VAL A 38 24.62 -19.82 -18.91
CA VAL A 38 23.46 -19.30 -18.17
C VAL A 38 22.97 -18.02 -18.84
N PRO A 39 21.72 -17.92 -19.35
CA PRO A 39 21.18 -16.63 -19.71
C PRO A 39 20.48 -16.05 -18.49
N GLU A 40 21.23 -15.17 -17.83
CA GLU A 40 20.69 -14.03 -17.11
C GLU A 40 19.69 -13.28 -18.02
N CYS A 41 18.46 -13.09 -17.51
CA CYS A 41 17.48 -12.09 -17.90
C CYS A 41 17.15 -11.95 -19.41
N ALA A 42 16.43 -12.93 -19.97
CA ALA A 42 15.66 -12.69 -21.20
C ALA A 42 14.40 -11.87 -20.88
N PRO A 43 14.02 -10.87 -21.71
CA PRO A 43 12.77 -10.14 -21.52
C PRO A 43 11.58 -11.11 -21.65
N PRO A 44 10.54 -11.00 -20.80
CA PRO A 44 9.42 -11.94 -20.78
C PRO A 44 8.72 -11.90 -22.14
N ALA A 45 8.67 -13.05 -22.83
CA ALA A 45 8.11 -13.18 -24.17
C ALA A 45 6.58 -12.98 -24.17
N THR A 46 5.93 -13.27 -23.05
CA THR A 46 4.49 -13.12 -22.86
C THR A 46 4.14 -12.45 -21.53
N LYS A 47 2.90 -11.96 -21.40
CA LYS A 47 2.39 -11.42 -20.12
C LYS A 47 2.40 -12.46 -18.99
N ALA A 48 2.30 -13.75 -19.32
CA ALA A 48 2.34 -14.85 -18.37
C ALA A 48 3.74 -15.03 -17.76
N ASP A 49 4.79 -14.78 -18.56
CA ASP A 49 6.19 -14.89 -18.11
C ASP A 49 6.58 -13.79 -17.11
N ARG A 50 5.83 -12.69 -17.04
CA ARG A 50 6.09 -11.58 -16.10
C ARG A 50 5.88 -11.95 -14.64
N THR A 51 5.07 -12.98 -14.38
CA THR A 51 4.69 -13.43 -13.02
C THR A 51 4.97 -14.91 -12.80
N ALA A 52 5.59 -15.59 -13.77
CA ALA A 52 5.95 -16.99 -13.64
C ALA A 52 7.13 -17.13 -12.67
N LEU A 53 6.82 -17.42 -11.41
CA LEU A 53 7.77 -18.05 -10.49
C LEU A 53 7.73 -19.56 -10.75
N SER A 54 8.90 -20.22 -10.67
CA SER A 54 8.92 -21.67 -10.61
C SER A 54 8.18 -22.15 -9.34
N GLU A 55 7.60 -23.35 -9.40
CA GLU A 55 6.88 -23.93 -8.25
C GLU A 55 7.78 -24.01 -7.00
N GLU A 56 9.07 -24.32 -7.17
CA GLU A 56 10.05 -24.33 -6.08
C GLU A 56 10.20 -22.96 -5.42
N ALA A 57 10.38 -21.90 -6.23
CA ALA A 57 10.48 -20.53 -5.73
C ALA A 57 9.18 -20.04 -5.07
N PHE A 58 8.02 -20.48 -5.58
CA PHE A 58 6.73 -20.18 -4.96
C PHE A 58 6.58 -20.87 -3.59
N GLN A 59 7.00 -22.13 -3.45
CA GLN A 59 6.97 -22.84 -2.17
C GLN A 59 7.92 -22.21 -1.14
N GLU A 60 9.11 -21.78 -1.57
CA GLU A 60 10.03 -21.03 -0.70
C GLU A 60 9.46 -19.68 -0.27
N LEU A 61 8.86 -18.92 -1.19
CA LEU A 61 8.16 -17.69 -0.89
C LEU A 61 7.03 -17.92 0.11
N LYS A 62 6.21 -18.95 -0.10
CA LYS A 62 5.11 -19.30 0.80
C LYS A 62 5.60 -19.67 2.21
N ARG A 63 6.73 -20.38 2.32
CA ARG A 63 7.36 -20.70 3.60
C ARG A 63 7.89 -19.46 4.32
N THR A 64 8.41 -18.50 3.57
CA THR A 64 9.05 -17.29 4.11
C THR A 64 8.04 -16.15 4.31
N TYR A 65 6.88 -16.21 3.65
CA TYR A 65 5.89 -15.15 3.67
C TYR A 65 5.35 -14.93 5.09
N ARG A 66 5.44 -13.69 5.54
CA ARG A 66 4.83 -13.20 6.77
C ARG A 66 3.93 -12.04 6.42
N VAL A 67 2.66 -12.14 6.82
CA VAL A 67 1.73 -11.02 6.71
C VAL A 67 2.25 -9.89 7.58
N LYS A 68 2.38 -8.69 7.00
CA LYS A 68 2.70 -7.49 7.77
C LYS A 68 1.47 -7.15 8.61
N VAL A 69 1.60 -7.22 9.93
CA VAL A 69 0.57 -6.80 10.87
C VAL A 69 0.99 -5.47 11.47
N GLU A 70 0.29 -4.40 11.10
CA GLU A 70 0.51 -3.07 11.68
C GLU A 70 -0.25 -2.98 13.01
N ASN A 71 0.47 -2.74 14.11
CA ASN A 71 -0.10 -2.63 15.48
C ASN A 71 -0.12 -1.17 15.99
N GLY A 72 -0.17 -0.20 15.06
CA GLY A 72 -0.09 1.22 15.37
C GLY A 72 1.31 1.71 15.71
N GLU A 73 2.34 0.97 15.28
CA GLU A 73 3.75 1.32 15.43
C GLU A 73 4.29 2.13 14.24
N PHE A 74 3.46 2.44 13.24
CA PHE A 74 3.89 3.17 12.05
C PHE A 74 4.52 4.53 12.38
N HIS A 75 4.05 5.19 13.45
CA HIS A 75 4.61 6.46 13.94
C HIS A 75 6.10 6.40 14.32
N LEU A 76 6.66 5.21 14.59
CA LEU A 76 8.08 5.03 14.88
C LEU A 76 8.96 5.13 13.62
N ASN A 77 8.40 4.85 12.45
CA ASN A 77 9.11 4.89 11.17
C ASN A 77 9.11 6.29 10.55
N LEU A 78 8.41 7.25 11.15
CA LEU A 78 8.36 8.62 10.64
C LEU A 78 9.73 9.29 10.79
N PRO A 79 10.25 9.94 9.73
CA PRO A 79 11.52 10.63 9.78
C PRO A 79 11.39 11.89 10.64
N PHE A 80 11.94 11.88 11.85
CA PHE A 80 12.07 13.07 12.69
C PHE A 80 13.54 13.50 12.78
N PRO A 81 13.86 14.80 12.66
CA PRO A 81 12.95 15.93 12.45
C PRO A 81 12.41 16.01 11.00
N LEU A 82 11.12 16.26 10.87
CA LEU A 82 10.35 16.45 9.64
C LEU A 82 10.88 17.62 8.79
N GLY A 83 11.34 18.67 9.48
CA GLY A 83 12.03 19.81 8.89
C GLY A 83 13.54 19.63 8.97
N SER A 84 14.14 18.74 8.18
CA SER A 84 15.58 18.86 7.95
C SER A 84 15.79 20.18 7.20
N THR A 85 16.34 21.19 7.88
CA THR A 85 16.84 22.39 7.21
C THR A 85 17.81 21.92 6.14
N SER A 86 17.41 22.04 4.88
CA SER A 86 18.34 21.90 3.75
C SER A 86 19.57 22.75 4.07
N SER A 87 20.78 22.26 3.82
CA SER A 87 22.03 22.99 4.07
C SER A 87 22.09 24.39 3.44
N ASP A 88 21.16 24.69 2.52
CA ASP A 88 20.93 25.98 1.86
C ASP A 88 20.00 26.96 2.62
N GLY A 89 19.53 26.65 3.82
CA GLY A 89 18.66 27.55 4.60
C GLY A 89 17.26 27.76 4.01
N SER A 90 16.90 27.00 2.97
CA SER A 90 15.56 27.00 2.39
C SER A 90 14.63 26.12 3.22
N SER A 91 13.51 26.71 3.66
CA SER A 91 12.44 26.04 4.38
C SER A 91 11.85 24.92 3.52
N ARG A 92 12.13 23.67 3.87
CA ARG A 92 11.59 22.49 3.18
C ARG A 92 10.10 22.38 3.50
N THR A 93 9.24 22.48 2.49
CA THR A 93 7.83 22.11 2.61
C THR A 93 7.70 20.59 2.50
N ILE A 94 6.83 19.98 3.31
CA ILE A 94 6.57 18.54 3.21
C ILE A 94 5.81 18.25 1.92
N ASN A 95 6.20 17.20 1.20
CA ASN A 95 5.47 16.77 0.03
C ASN A 95 4.18 16.03 0.44
N LYS A 96 3.15 16.04 -0.41
CA LYS A 96 1.86 15.37 -0.16
C LYS A 96 1.95 13.92 0.35
N PRO A 97 2.78 13.01 -0.21
CA PRO A 97 2.87 11.65 0.30
C PRO A 97 3.39 11.59 1.74
N GLU A 98 4.41 12.38 2.07
CA GLU A 98 4.99 12.45 3.42
C GLU A 98 3.98 13.03 4.42
N ALA A 99 3.17 14.02 4.01
CA ALA A 99 2.06 14.52 4.83
C ALA A 99 0.99 13.44 5.10
N GLN A 100 0.69 12.59 4.11
CA GLN A 100 -0.27 11.49 4.27
C GLN A 100 0.25 10.40 5.20
N GLU A 101 1.53 10.05 5.14
CA GLU A 101 2.14 9.11 6.07
C GLU A 101 2.03 9.61 7.52
N ILE A 102 2.32 10.88 7.75
CA ILE A 102 2.22 11.47 9.10
C ILE A 102 0.78 11.46 9.60
N LEU A 103 -0.18 11.81 8.74
CA LEU A 103 -1.59 11.74 9.09
C LEU A 103 -2.01 10.30 9.41
N HIS A 104 -1.61 9.35 8.57
CA HIS A 104 -1.91 7.93 8.75
C HIS A 104 -1.38 7.40 10.08
N ALA A 105 -0.16 7.79 10.48
CA ALA A 105 0.40 7.44 11.78
C ALA A 105 -0.47 7.88 12.96
N VAL A 106 -1.04 9.10 12.89
CA VAL A 106 -1.95 9.63 13.89
C VAL A 106 -3.27 8.88 13.89
N GLU A 107 -3.80 8.55 12.71
CA GLU A 107 -5.04 7.80 12.55
C GLU A 107 -4.94 6.38 13.10
N GLU A 108 -3.82 5.70 12.87
CA GLU A 108 -3.57 4.38 13.44
C GLU A 108 -3.58 4.44 14.97
N LEU A 109 -2.85 5.39 15.57
CA LEU A 109 -2.85 5.56 17.03
C LEU A 109 -4.27 5.82 17.57
N TYR A 110 -5.08 6.60 16.85
CA TYR A 110 -6.48 6.79 17.19
C TYR A 110 -7.29 5.48 17.11
N PHE A 111 -7.11 4.69 16.05
CA PHE A 111 -7.81 3.42 15.84
C PHE A 111 -7.45 2.38 16.91
N PHE A 112 -6.16 2.29 17.28
CA PHE A 112 -5.67 1.43 18.37
C PHE A 112 -5.97 1.97 19.77
N ARG A 113 -6.73 3.08 19.88
CA ARG A 113 -7.10 3.74 21.14
C ARG A 113 -5.91 4.21 22.00
N ARG A 114 -4.76 4.42 21.36
CA ARG A 114 -3.52 4.97 21.93
C ARG A 114 -3.56 6.49 21.88
N TYR A 115 -4.58 7.07 22.52
CA TYR A 115 -4.88 8.50 22.41
C TYR A 115 -3.79 9.42 22.99
N GLU A 116 -3.11 8.97 24.05
CA GLU A 116 -2.01 9.74 24.67
C GLU A 116 -0.85 9.93 23.68
N GLU A 117 -0.48 8.85 23.01
CA GLU A 117 0.59 8.84 22.02
C GLU A 117 0.22 9.62 20.77
N ALA A 118 -1.05 9.54 20.32
CA ALA A 118 -1.54 10.35 19.22
C ALA A 118 -1.40 11.86 19.52
N VAL A 119 -1.77 12.30 20.72
CA VAL A 119 -1.64 13.70 21.14
C VAL A 119 -0.16 14.10 21.24
N ALA A 120 0.68 13.26 21.84
CA ALA A 120 2.12 13.52 21.94
C ALA A 120 2.77 13.63 20.55
N LEU A 121 2.37 12.79 19.61
CA LEU A 121 2.85 12.82 18.23
C LEU A 121 2.43 14.12 17.53
N ILE A 122 1.17 14.54 17.64
CA ILE A 122 0.69 15.79 17.05
C ILE A 122 1.43 17.01 17.64
N GLN A 123 1.69 17.00 18.94
CA GLN A 123 2.46 18.06 19.60
C GLN A 123 3.92 18.08 19.13
N LYS A 124 4.56 16.91 18.98
CA LYS A 124 5.90 16.78 18.42
C LYS A 124 5.96 17.30 16.98
N ILE A 125 4.99 16.90 16.15
CA ILE A 125 4.86 17.38 14.78
C ILE A 125 4.74 18.89 14.76
N ARG A 126 3.92 19.51 15.63
CA ARG A 126 3.76 20.97 15.68
C ARG A 126 4.99 21.72 16.19
N ALA A 127 5.76 21.11 17.11
CA ALA A 127 7.01 21.70 17.59
C ALA A 127 8.10 21.72 16.51
N ASP A 128 8.08 20.71 15.64
CA ASP A 128 9.04 20.52 14.56
C ASP A 128 8.59 21.21 13.24
N ALA A 129 7.28 21.25 13.01
CA ALA A 129 6.64 21.93 11.91
C ALA A 129 6.44 23.41 12.22
N GLY A 130 7.29 24.26 11.63
CA GLY A 130 7.00 25.69 11.55
C GLY A 130 5.64 25.96 10.91
N GLU A 131 5.07 27.14 11.15
CA GLU A 131 3.81 27.58 10.53
C GLU A 131 3.96 27.58 8.99
N GLY A 132 3.45 26.53 8.34
CA GLY A 132 3.52 26.37 6.88
C GLY A 132 4.14 25.06 6.38
N LEU A 133 4.56 24.14 7.26
CA LEU A 133 5.10 22.85 6.81
C LEU A 133 4.04 21.98 6.10
N PHE A 134 2.78 22.09 6.53
CA PHE A 134 1.64 21.33 6.03
C PHE A 134 0.61 22.21 5.34
N ASP A 135 -0.11 21.62 4.39
CA ASP A 135 -1.31 22.21 3.81
C ASP A 135 -2.39 22.48 4.89
N LYS A 136 -3.30 23.41 4.60
CA LYS A 136 -4.38 23.81 5.51
C LYS A 136 -5.28 22.64 5.89
N ASP A 137 -5.56 21.75 4.94
CA ASP A 137 -6.43 20.59 5.14
C ASP A 137 -5.79 19.58 6.11
N THR A 138 -4.52 19.24 5.88
CA THR A 138 -3.74 18.35 6.76
C THR A 138 -3.65 18.94 8.17
N THR A 139 -3.38 20.23 8.28
CA THR A 139 -3.34 20.94 9.57
C THR A 139 -4.71 20.89 10.28
N GLY A 140 -5.80 21.05 9.52
CA GLY A 140 -7.17 20.92 10.04
C GLY A 140 -7.48 19.52 10.57
N LEU A 141 -7.07 18.49 9.85
CA LEU A 141 -7.25 17.08 10.27
C LEU A 141 -6.44 16.75 11.53
N LEU A 142 -5.18 17.19 11.61
CA LEU A 142 -4.36 16.99 12.82
C LEU A 142 -5.01 17.65 14.05
N ARG A 143 -5.56 18.86 13.92
CA ARG A 143 -6.30 19.54 15.01
C ARG A 143 -7.57 18.80 15.41
N LEU A 144 -8.31 18.27 14.44
CA LEU A 144 -9.50 17.47 14.69
C LEU A 144 -9.16 16.20 15.49
N TYR A 145 -8.11 15.48 15.09
CA TYR A 145 -7.67 14.28 15.81
C TYR A 145 -7.13 14.60 17.21
N GLU A 146 -6.41 15.71 17.39
CA GLU A 146 -5.97 16.18 18.72
C GLU A 146 -7.16 16.39 19.66
N THR A 147 -8.20 17.07 19.18
CA THR A 147 -9.41 17.34 19.97
C THR A 147 -10.16 16.04 20.31
N ARG A 148 -10.38 15.18 19.30
CA ARG A 148 -11.05 13.88 19.52
C ARG A 148 -10.27 12.99 20.48
N CYS A 149 -8.94 12.92 20.37
CA CYS A 149 -8.11 12.17 21.31
C CYS A 149 -8.25 12.74 22.72
N GLY A 150 -8.18 14.07 22.88
CA GLY A 150 -8.35 14.73 24.17
C GLY A 150 -9.72 14.47 24.81
N GLU A 151 -10.80 14.48 24.03
CA GLU A 151 -12.14 14.10 24.50
C GLU A 151 -12.17 12.64 24.98
N ARG A 152 -11.62 11.70 24.18
CA ARG A 152 -11.58 10.27 24.53
C ARG A 152 -10.75 10.00 25.78
N LEU A 153 -9.65 10.73 25.99
CA LEU A 153 -8.83 10.63 27.20
C LEU A 153 -9.61 11.08 28.44
N LYS A 154 -10.32 12.21 28.34
CA LYS A 154 -11.18 12.69 29.43
C LYS A 154 -12.31 11.70 29.76
N SER A 155 -12.93 11.10 28.75
CA SER A 155 -13.97 10.09 28.93
C SER A 155 -13.45 8.76 29.50
N LYS A 156 -12.17 8.44 29.34
CA LYS A 156 -11.57 7.18 29.83
C LYS A 156 -11.06 7.28 31.27
N GLY A 157 -10.84 8.49 31.77
CA GLY A 157 -10.45 8.77 33.16
C GLY A 157 -11.61 8.91 34.14
N GLN A 158 -12.85 8.60 33.71
CA GLN A 158 -14.09 8.69 34.48
C GLN A 158 -14.72 7.31 34.61
#